data_AF-A0A9X2CZG0-F1
#
_entry.id   AF-A0A9X2CZG0-F1
#
_cell.length_a   1.000
_cell.length_b   1.000
_cell.length_c   1.000
_cell.angle_alpha   90.00
_cell.angle_beta   90.00
_cell.angle_gamma   90.00
#
_symmetry.space_group_name_H-M   'P 1'
#
loop_
_entity.id
_entity.type
_entity.pdbx_description
1 polymer ?
#
loop_
_entity_poly.entity_id
_entity_poly.type
_entity_poly.pdbx_seq_one_letter_code
_entity_poly.pdbx_strand_id
1 'polypeptide(L)'
;MKQVDNSPLHSASDEMDNDTQQAKAFKKNIINKLSMMREGIQPLLYDKVRPERNEYLQRANFLYALMLKIKDEYKSGDNPLDFVNSLEREYPLATKTINDVKNMPEMQSD
;
A
#
# COMPACT_ATOMS: atom_id res chain seq x y z
N MET A 1 47.57 1.18 34.60
CA MET A 1 46.37 0.46 34.12
C MET A 1 45.72 1.33 33.04
N LYS A 2 45.72 0.90 31.78
CA LYS A 2 45.05 1.62 30.69
C LYS A 2 43.56 1.27 30.77
N GLN A 3 42.72 2.29 30.91
CA GLN A 3 41.28 2.14 30.76
C GLN A 3 40.99 1.74 29.30
N VAL A 4 40.24 0.66 29.13
CA VAL A 4 39.77 0.18 27.83
C VAL A 4 38.47 0.93 27.56
N ASP A 5 38.47 1.77 26.52
CA ASP A 5 37.31 2.49 26.05
C ASP A 5 36.33 1.48 25.43
N ASN A 6 35.36 1.00 26.22
CA ASN A 6 34.25 0.19 25.74
C ASN A 6 33.16 1.14 25.21
N SER A 7 33.34 1.65 23.99
CA SER A 7 32.23 2.26 23.25
C SER A 7 31.31 1.13 22.73
N PRO A 8 29.98 1.19 22.91
CA PRO A 8 29.09 0.13 22.45
C PRO A 8 29.00 0.13 20.91
N LEU A 9 29.37 -0.98 20.29
CA LEU A 9 29.04 -1.35 18.91
C LEU A 9 27.54 -1.72 18.80
N HIS A 10 26.64 -0.80 19.17
CA HIS A 10 25.18 -0.96 19.07
C HIS A 10 24.59 0.30 18.43
N SER A 11 24.58 0.39 17.10
CA SER A 11 23.85 1.50 16.44
C SER A 11 23.39 1.20 15.01
N ALA A 12 24.16 0.50 14.18
CA ALA A 12 23.80 0.40 12.75
C ALA A 12 22.89 -0.79 12.41
N SER A 13 23.09 -1.96 13.03
CA SER A 13 22.35 -3.18 12.72
C SER A 13 20.92 -3.17 13.25
N ASP A 14 20.71 -2.59 14.44
CA ASP A 14 19.38 -2.54 15.07
C ASP A 14 18.45 -1.54 14.38
N GLU A 15 18.98 -0.41 13.88
CA GLU A 15 18.21 0.59 13.12
C GLU A 15 17.79 0.04 11.74
N MET A 16 18.70 -0.62 11.02
CA MET A 16 18.40 -1.25 9.73
C MET A 16 17.33 -2.36 9.85
N ASP A 17 17.40 -3.16 10.91
CA ASP A 17 16.42 -4.22 11.17
C ASP A 17 15.05 -3.65 11.58
N ASN A 18 15.02 -2.55 12.34
CA ASN A 18 13.78 -1.89 12.75
C ASN A 18 13.05 -1.22 11.58
N ASP A 19 13.76 -0.47 10.73
CA ASP A 19 13.18 0.16 9.53
C ASP A 19 12.59 -0.89 8.57
N THR A 20 13.26 -2.04 8.47
CA THR A 20 12.80 -3.16 7.67
C THR A 20 11.54 -3.81 8.26
N GLN A 21 11.43 -3.89 9.59
CA GLN A 21 10.25 -4.42 10.27
C GLN A 21 9.05 -3.46 10.17
N GLN A 22 9.28 -2.16 10.33
CA GLN A 22 8.25 -1.13 10.19
C GLN A 22 7.69 -1.11 8.77
N ALA A 23 8.56 -1.15 7.74
CA ALA A 23 8.12 -1.24 6.35
C ALA A 23 7.31 -2.51 6.06
N LYS A 24 7.71 -3.67 6.61
CA LYS A 24 6.95 -4.93 6.48
C LYS A 24 5.58 -4.85 7.15
N ALA A 25 5.51 -4.28 8.36
CA ALA A 25 4.26 -4.10 9.10
C ALA A 25 3.30 -3.17 8.34
N PHE A 26 3.82 -2.06 7.83
CA PHE A 26 3.09 -1.11 6.99
C PHE A 26 2.53 -1.77 5.72
N LYS A 27 3.39 -2.45 4.93
CA LYS A 27 2.96 -3.19 3.72
C LYS A 27 1.82 -4.15 4.03
N LYS A 28 1.95 -4.93 5.10
CA LYS A 28 0.93 -5.91 5.51
C LYS A 28 -0.39 -5.23 5.85
N ASN A 29 -0.35 -4.13 6.61
CA ASN A 29 -1.57 -3.40 6.99
C ASN A 29 -2.31 -2.84 5.76
N ILE A 30 -1.60 -2.13 4.87
CA ILE A 30 -2.22 -1.57 3.67
C ILE A 30 -2.77 -2.67 2.76
N ILE A 31 -2.01 -3.73 2.49
CA ILE A 31 -2.47 -4.83 1.62
C ILE A 31 -3.74 -5.48 2.19
N ASN A 32 -3.84 -5.64 3.52
CA ASN A 32 -5.05 -6.17 4.15
C ASN A 32 -6.25 -5.25 3.90
N LYS A 33 -6.10 -3.93 4.09
CA LYS A 33 -7.18 -2.97 3.87
C LYS A 33 -7.63 -2.94 2.41
N LEU A 34 -6.68 -2.90 1.47
CA LEU A 34 -6.98 -2.96 0.03
C LEU A 34 -7.68 -4.28 -0.36
N SER A 35 -7.30 -5.39 0.27
CA SER A 35 -7.96 -6.69 0.06
C SER A 35 -9.43 -6.67 0.51
N MET A 36 -9.73 -6.09 1.68
CA MET A 36 -11.11 -5.95 2.15
C MET A 36 -11.96 -5.10 1.20
N MET A 37 -11.40 -4.00 0.67
CA MET A 37 -12.09 -3.19 -0.33
C MET A 37 -12.39 -3.98 -1.61
N ARG A 38 -11.44 -4.82 -2.05
CA ARG A 38 -11.59 -5.68 -3.23
C ARG A 38 -12.67 -6.75 -3.02
N GLU A 39 -12.70 -7.38 -1.84
CA GLU A 39 -13.72 -8.37 -1.48
C GLU A 39 -15.14 -7.78 -1.55
N GLY A 40 -15.32 -6.52 -1.17
CA GLY A 40 -16.61 -5.83 -1.33
C GLY A 40 -17.03 -5.58 -2.79
N ILE A 41 -16.08 -5.50 -3.72
CA ILE A 41 -16.34 -5.28 -5.15
C ILE A 41 -16.58 -6.61 -5.88
N GLN A 42 -15.94 -7.69 -5.45
CA GLN A 42 -15.93 -8.97 -6.17
C GLN A 42 -17.34 -9.53 -6.47
N PRO A 43 -18.33 -9.47 -5.56
CA PRO A 43 -19.71 -9.88 -5.85
C PRO A 43 -20.35 -9.12 -7.02
N LEU A 44 -19.97 -7.85 -7.20
CA LEU A 44 -20.54 -6.96 -8.22
C LEU A 44 -20.03 -7.29 -9.65
N LEU A 45 -18.98 -8.11 -9.76
CA LEU A 45 -18.38 -8.51 -11.03
C LEU A 45 -19.06 -9.71 -11.69
N TYR A 46 -19.82 -10.51 -10.93
CA TYR A 46 -20.42 -11.76 -11.41
C TYR A 46 -21.60 -11.53 -12.35
N ASP A 47 -22.26 -10.38 -12.25
CA ASP A 47 -23.38 -10.03 -13.12
C ASP A 47 -22.89 -9.39 -14.42
N LYS A 48 -22.75 -10.24 -15.45
CA LYS A 48 -22.18 -9.86 -16.76
C LYS A 48 -23.02 -8.87 -17.55
N VAL A 49 -24.31 -8.72 -17.23
CA VAL A 49 -25.24 -7.86 -17.97
C VAL A 49 -25.41 -6.47 -17.35
N ARG A 50 -24.75 -6.19 -16.22
CA ARG A 50 -24.80 -4.87 -15.60
C ARG A 50 -24.06 -3.81 -16.41
N PRO A 51 -24.70 -2.67 -16.69
CA PRO A 51 -24.03 -1.56 -17.38
C PRO A 51 -22.85 -1.00 -16.57
N GLU A 52 -22.89 -1.07 -15.24
CA GLU A 52 -21.83 -0.59 -14.35
C GLU A 52 -20.66 -1.59 -14.19
N ARG A 53 -20.72 -2.77 -14.83
CA ARG A 53 -19.69 -3.80 -14.70
C ARG A 53 -18.29 -3.29 -15.05
N ASN A 54 -18.18 -2.41 -16.04
CA ASN A 54 -16.90 -1.82 -16.43
C ASN A 54 -16.31 -0.94 -15.31
N GLU A 55 -17.15 -0.21 -14.58
CA GLU A 55 -16.73 0.58 -13.42
C GLU A 55 -16.20 -0.35 -12.32
N TYR A 56 -16.94 -1.41 -11.98
CA TYR A 56 -16.52 -2.36 -10.96
C TYR A 56 -15.22 -3.09 -11.34
N LEU A 57 -15.04 -3.43 -12.62
CA LEU A 57 -13.79 -4.00 -13.13
C LEU A 57 -12.62 -3.05 -12.94
N GLN A 58 -12.76 -1.77 -13.30
CA GLN A 58 -11.70 -0.79 -13.10
C GLN A 58 -11.38 -0.59 -11.62
N ARG A 59 -12.40 -0.53 -10.75
CA ARG A 59 -12.19 -0.44 -9.29
C ARG A 59 -11.41 -1.63 -8.74
N ALA A 60 -11.77 -2.86 -9.16
CA ALA A 60 -11.07 -4.07 -8.74
C ALA A 60 -9.63 -4.13 -9.28
N ASN A 61 -9.43 -3.74 -10.55
CA ASN A 61 -8.12 -3.73 -11.19
C ASN A 61 -7.20 -2.68 -10.57
N PHE A 62 -7.71 -1.48 -10.26
CA PHE A 62 -6.97 -0.45 -9.53
C PHE A 62 -6.45 -0.97 -8.18
N LEU A 63 -7.31 -1.58 -7.37
CA LEU A 63 -6.91 -2.15 -6.08
C LEU A 63 -5.86 -3.25 -6.26
N TYR A 64 -6.03 -4.10 -7.25
CA TYR A 64 -5.07 -5.16 -7.55
C TYR A 64 -3.69 -4.61 -7.96
N ALA A 65 -3.66 -3.65 -8.88
CA ALA A 65 -2.42 -3.00 -9.32
C ALA A 65 -1.71 -2.30 -8.16
N LEU A 66 -2.46 -1.58 -7.31
CA LEU A 66 -1.90 -0.90 -6.15
C LEU A 66 -1.29 -1.89 -5.14
N MET A 67 -1.99 -3.00 -4.85
CA MET A 67 -1.45 -4.05 -3.97
C MET A 67 -0.13 -4.62 -4.49
N LEU A 68 -0.01 -4.85 -5.81
CA LEU A 68 1.24 -5.32 -6.41
C LEU A 68 2.36 -4.30 -6.27
N LYS A 69 2.10 -3.02 -6.61
CA LYS A 69 3.09 -1.95 -6.45
C LYS A 69 3.59 -1.82 -5.01
N ILE A 70 2.69 -1.83 -4.02
CA ILE A 70 3.09 -1.74 -2.61
C ILE A 70 3.87 -2.97 -2.16
N LYS A 71 3.48 -4.17 -2.64
CA LYS A 71 4.21 -5.39 -2.31
C LYS A 71 5.64 -5.36 -2.86
N ASP A 72 5.77 -5.03 -4.14
CA ASP A 72 7.00 -5.23 -4.91
C ASP A 72 7.93 -4.01 -4.88
N GLU A 73 7.38 -2.80 -4.83
CA GLU A 73 8.14 -1.55 -5.01
C GLU A 73 8.34 -0.76 -3.70
N TYR A 74 7.38 -0.77 -2.77
CA TYR A 74 7.46 0.09 -1.57
C TYR A 74 8.69 -0.20 -0.70
N LYS A 75 9.36 0.86 -0.26
CA LYS A 75 10.49 0.89 0.66
C LYS A 75 10.19 1.85 1.82
N SER A 76 10.95 1.72 2.91
CA SER A 76 10.87 2.67 4.02
C SER A 76 11.17 4.08 3.50
N GLY A 77 10.32 5.05 3.83
CA GLY A 77 10.44 6.44 3.34
C GLY A 77 9.74 6.74 2.02
N ASP A 78 9.18 5.75 1.32
CA ASP A 78 8.35 6.00 0.14
C ASP A 78 7.00 6.61 0.55
N ASN A 79 6.50 7.57 -0.24
CA ASN A 79 5.13 8.05 -0.08
C ASN A 79 4.17 7.10 -0.83
N PRO A 80 3.27 6.39 -0.13
CA PRO A 80 2.37 5.44 -0.78
C PRO A 80 1.37 6.12 -1.76
N LEU A 81 1.10 7.42 -1.61
CA LEU A 81 0.25 8.18 -2.52
C LEU A 81 0.87 8.31 -3.92
N ASP A 82 2.19 8.23 -4.05
CA ASP A 82 2.83 8.29 -5.37
C ASP A 82 2.42 7.09 -6.23
N PHE A 83 2.29 5.91 -5.62
CA PHE A 83 1.75 4.74 -6.31
C PHE A 83 0.28 4.94 -6.70
N VAL A 84 -0.53 5.54 -5.83
CA VAL A 84 -1.95 5.83 -6.13
C VAL A 84 -2.07 6.80 -7.30
N ASN A 85 -1.32 7.91 -7.27
CA ASN A 85 -1.32 8.93 -8.32
C ASN A 85 -0.81 8.37 -9.66
N SER A 86 0.15 7.44 -9.63
CA SER A 86 0.64 6.78 -10.85
C SER A 86 -0.45 5.97 -11.56
N LEU A 87 -1.36 5.36 -10.82
CA LEU A 87 -2.42 4.48 -11.35
C LEU A 87 -3.72 5.22 -11.69
N GLU A 88 -3.94 6.43 -11.16
CA GLU A 88 -5.19 7.18 -11.31
C GLU A 88 -5.56 7.42 -12.79
N ARG A 89 -4.57 7.65 -13.65
CA ARG A 89 -4.79 7.85 -15.09
C ARG A 89 -5.16 6.58 -15.83
N GLU A 90 -4.78 5.41 -15.31
CA GLU A 90 -5.05 4.10 -15.94
C GLU A 90 -6.46 3.59 -15.63
N TYR A 91 -7.08 4.08 -14.55
CA TYR A 91 -8.38 3.63 -14.07
C TYR A 91 -9.36 4.79 -13.85
N PRO A 92 -9.75 5.53 -14.91
CA PRO A 92 -10.60 6.73 -14.78
C PRO A 92 -11.98 6.45 -14.15
N LEU A 93 -12.51 5.23 -14.30
CA LEU A 93 -13.79 4.84 -13.68
C LEU A 93 -13.63 4.39 -12.22
N ALA A 94 -12.41 4.24 -11.72
CA ALA A 94 -12.17 3.89 -10.32
C ALA A 94 -12.17 5.11 -9.37
N THR A 95 -12.54 6.30 -9.85
CA THR A 95 -12.45 7.58 -9.12
C THR A 95 -12.93 7.49 -7.66
N LYS A 96 -14.10 6.87 -7.41
CA LYS A 96 -14.60 6.71 -6.04
C LYS A 96 -13.63 5.88 -5.18
N THR A 97 -13.17 4.74 -5.68
CA THR A 97 -12.23 3.87 -4.96
C THR A 97 -10.85 4.50 -4.81
N ILE A 98 -10.38 5.27 -5.79
CA ILE A 98 -9.14 6.05 -5.70
C ILE A 98 -9.25 7.07 -4.55
N ASN A 99 -10.35 7.80 -4.47
CA ASN A 99 -10.58 8.76 -3.37
C ASN A 99 -10.70 8.05 -2.02
N ASP A 100 -11.42 6.92 -1.94
CA ASP A 100 -11.53 6.11 -0.73
C ASP A 100 -10.13 5.66 -0.25
N VAL A 101 -9.26 5.24 -1.18
CA VAL A 101 -7.86 4.86 -0.88
C VAL A 101 -7.02 6.06 -0.45
N LYS A 102 -7.06 7.19 -1.18
CA LYS A 102 -6.32 8.40 -0.83
C LYS A 102 -6.63 8.85 0.60
N ASN A 103 -7.87 8.72 1.05
CA ASN A 103 -8.30 9.13 2.40
C ASN A 103 -8.03 8.08 3.49
N MET A 104 -7.38 6.95 3.19
CA MET A 104 -6.98 6.00 4.23
C MET A 104 -5.92 6.61 5.15
N PRO A 105 -6.00 6.43 6.48
CA PRO A 105 -5.00 6.97 7.41
C PRO A 105 -3.55 6.58 7.07
N GLU A 106 -3.34 5.35 6.61
CA GLU A 106 -2.02 4.84 6.21
C GLU A 106 -1.46 5.48 4.93
N MET A 107 -2.32 6.12 4.13
CA MET A 107 -1.92 6.85 2.93
C MET A 107 -1.61 8.32 3.22
N GLN A 108 -1.91 8.79 4.43
CA GLN A 108 -1.78 10.20 4.84
C GLN A 108 -0.57 10.42 5.75
N SER A 109 0.34 9.45 5.87
CA SER A 109 1.48 9.54 6.76
C SER A 109 2.51 10.55 6.22
N ASP A 110 2.63 11.68 6.94
CA ASP A 110 3.72 12.66 6.86
C ASP A 110 5.08 12.09 7.33
#